data_AF-A0AAV5F005-F1
#
_entry.id   AF-A0AAV5F005-F1
#
_cell.length_a   1.000
_cell.length_b   1.000
_cell.length_c   1.000
_cell.angle_alpha   90.00
_cell.angle_beta   90.00
_cell.angle_gamma   90.00
#
_symmetry.space_group_name_H-M   'P 1'
#
loop_
_entity.id
_entity.type
_entity.pdbx_description
1 polymer ?
#
loop_
_entity_poly.entity_id
_entity_poly.type
_entity_poly.pdbx_seq_one_letter_code
_entity_poly.pdbx_strand_id
1 'polypeptide(L)'
;MWRLKVGEGSGPWLWSTNNFDGRDVWEFDANLGTTEQRAEVEKARRAFTEHRFELTHSADLLMRMQFAETNPVTMDLQATKLGEHEDVTEDAVLSTLKRSISRVSTLQAHDGHWPGDYGGPMFLMPGLVLALA
;
A
#
# COMPACT_ATOMS: atom_id res chain seq x y z
N MET A 1 -1.10 -16.11 1.71
CA MET A 1 -1.34 -14.71 1.29
C MET A 1 -0.02 -14.06 0.88
N TRP A 2 -0.08 -13.02 0.06
CA TRP A 2 1.11 -12.26 -0.31
C TRP A 2 1.55 -11.34 0.84
N ARG A 3 2.84 -11.34 1.16
CA ARG A 3 3.52 -10.53 2.19
C ARG A 3 4.43 -9.53 1.52
N LEU A 4 4.42 -8.28 1.98
CA LEU A 4 5.44 -7.31 1.60
C LEU A 4 6.68 -7.49 2.49
N LYS A 5 7.84 -7.70 1.86
CA LYS A 5 9.17 -7.62 2.47
C LYS A 5 9.81 -6.31 2.05
N VAL A 6 10.32 -5.57 3.03
CA VAL A 6 10.96 -4.27 2.84
C VAL A 6 12.41 -4.37 3.28
N GLY A 7 13.34 -3.77 2.52
CA GLY A 7 14.73 -3.62 2.94
C GLY A 7 15.54 -4.92 2.95
N GLU A 8 14.97 -6.02 2.46
CA GLU A 8 15.62 -7.33 2.45
C GLU A 8 16.19 -7.67 1.07
N GLY A 9 17.33 -8.37 1.04
CA GLY A 9 17.92 -8.87 -0.19
C GLY A 9 19.04 -9.89 0.07
N SER A 10 19.01 -11.02 -0.63
CA SER A 10 20.11 -11.97 -0.65
C SER A 10 20.18 -12.68 -2.01
N GLY A 11 21.38 -13.09 -2.42
CA GLY A 11 21.58 -13.90 -3.62
C GLY A 11 22.80 -13.47 -4.45
N PRO A 12 23.31 -14.35 -5.31
CA PRO A 12 24.54 -14.11 -6.09
C PRO A 12 24.38 -13.01 -7.16
N TRP A 13 23.15 -12.72 -7.57
CA TRP A 13 22.82 -11.73 -8.60
C TRP A 13 22.20 -10.46 -8.06
N LEU A 14 22.14 -10.31 -6.74
CA LEU A 14 21.54 -9.17 -6.07
C LEU A 14 22.63 -8.36 -5.37
N TRP A 15 22.75 -7.08 -5.74
CA TRP A 15 23.75 -6.16 -5.19
C TRP A 15 23.09 -4.83 -4.82
N SER A 16 23.65 -4.14 -3.83
CA SER A 16 23.16 -2.83 -3.39
C SER A 16 24.30 -1.94 -2.88
N THR A 17 24.15 -0.63 -3.09
CA THR A 17 24.98 0.43 -2.51
C THR A 17 24.45 0.98 -1.18
N ASN A 18 23.19 0.68 -0.85
CA ASN A 18 22.46 1.26 0.27
C ASN A 18 21.81 0.18 1.15
N ASN A 19 22.39 -1.03 1.19
CA ASN A 19 21.90 -2.14 1.99
C ASN A 19 20.41 -2.51 1.72
N PHE A 20 19.95 -2.33 0.49
CA PHE A 20 18.58 -2.57 0.03
C PHE A 20 17.49 -1.67 0.65
N ASP A 21 17.85 -0.57 1.31
CA ASP A 21 16.87 0.41 1.81
C ASP A 21 15.94 0.87 0.66
N GLY A 22 14.62 0.84 0.88
CA GLY A 22 13.60 1.17 -0.11
C GLY A 22 13.23 0.03 -1.07
N ARG A 23 13.76 -1.18 -0.88
CA ARG A 23 13.44 -2.33 -1.73
C ARG A 23 12.16 -3.02 -1.28
N ASP A 24 11.23 -3.16 -2.22
CA ASP A 24 9.95 -3.86 -2.03
C ASP A 24 9.92 -5.21 -2.74
N VAL A 25 9.53 -6.27 -2.02
CA VAL A 25 9.25 -7.59 -2.60
C VAL A 25 7.98 -8.19 -2.06
N TRP A 26 7.13 -8.66 -2.96
CA TRP A 26 5.99 -9.49 -2.62
C TRP A 26 6.37 -10.97 -2.63
N GLU A 27 6.18 -11.64 -1.50
CA GLU A 27 6.42 -13.07 -1.34
C GLU A 27 5.11 -13.77 -0.97
N PHE A 28 4.80 -14.89 -1.62
CA PHE A 28 3.63 -15.67 -1.25
C PHE A 28 3.94 -16.63 -0.10
N ASP A 29 3.17 -16.56 0.97
CA ASP A 29 3.25 -17.46 2.12
C ASP A 29 1.88 -18.09 2.39
N ALA A 30 1.73 -19.40 2.16
CA ALA A 30 0.46 -20.10 2.32
C ALA A 30 -0.06 -20.09 3.77
N ASN A 31 0.84 -19.99 4.76
CA ASN A 31 0.51 -20.11 6.18
C ASN A 31 0.37 -18.75 6.87
N LEU A 32 0.72 -17.66 6.20
CA LEU A 32 0.63 -16.32 6.75
C LEU A 32 -0.81 -15.89 7.06
N GLY A 33 -0.96 -15.21 8.20
CA GLY A 33 -2.20 -14.62 8.70
C GLY A 33 -3.16 -15.61 9.36
N THR A 34 -4.16 -15.08 10.07
CA THR A 34 -5.30 -15.85 10.58
C THR A 34 -6.29 -16.20 9.46
N THR A 35 -7.28 -17.04 9.76
CA THR A 35 -8.36 -17.37 8.82
C THR A 35 -9.14 -16.11 8.41
N GLU A 36 -9.38 -15.20 9.35
CA GLU A 36 -10.12 -13.96 9.15
C GLU A 36 -9.32 -12.99 8.27
N GLN A 37 -8.03 -12.81 8.55
CA GLN A 37 -7.14 -11.98 7.72
C GLN A 37 -7.09 -12.49 6.28
N ARG A 38 -6.95 -13.81 6.10
CA ARG A 38 -6.98 -14.44 4.77
C ARG A 38 -8.33 -14.24 4.07
N ALA A 39 -9.44 -14.28 4.81
CA ALA A 39 -10.77 -14.05 4.27
C ALA A 39 -10.96 -12.59 3.79
N GLU A 40 -10.46 -11.60 4.53
CA GLU A 40 -10.50 -10.19 4.11
C GLU A 40 -9.63 -9.92 2.87
N VAL A 41 -8.44 -10.51 2.80
CA VAL A 41 -7.59 -10.44 1.59
C VAL A 41 -8.29 -11.06 0.38
N GLU A 42 -8.92 -12.21 0.55
CA GLU A 42 -9.66 -12.89 -0.52
C GLU A 42 -10.90 -12.10 -0.96
N LYS A 43 -11.60 -11.47 -0.01
CA LYS A 43 -12.69 -10.54 -0.31
C LYS A 43 -12.22 -9.34 -1.13
N ALA A 44 -11.09 -8.72 -0.77
CA ALA A 44 -10.48 -7.64 -1.54
C ALA A 44 -10.10 -8.09 -2.96
N ARG A 45 -9.55 -9.30 -3.11
CA ARG A 45 -9.20 -9.88 -4.42
C ARG A 45 -10.44 -10.09 -5.29
N ARG A 46 -11.54 -10.61 -4.73
CA ARG A 46 -12.81 -10.77 -5.45
C ARG A 46 -13.39 -9.43 -5.89
N ALA A 47 -13.44 -8.44 -4.99
CA ALA A 47 -13.93 -7.10 -5.31
C ALA A 47 -13.11 -6.46 -6.46
N PHE A 48 -11.77 -6.55 -6.40
CA PHE A 48 -10.93 -6.09 -7.51
C PHE A 48 -11.27 -6.81 -8.81
N THR A 49 -11.45 -8.13 -8.77
CA THR A 49 -11.80 -8.91 -9.95
C THR A 49 -13.14 -8.44 -10.53
N GLU A 50 -14.17 -8.30 -9.70
CA GLU A 50 -15.51 -7.85 -10.11
C GLU A 50 -15.48 -6.46 -10.76
N HIS A 51 -14.69 -5.52 -10.21
CA HIS A 51 -14.66 -4.13 -10.65
C HIS A 51 -13.46 -3.76 -11.54
N ARG A 52 -12.66 -4.72 -12.01
CA ARG A 52 -11.38 -4.46 -12.71
C ARG A 52 -11.45 -3.56 -13.95
N PHE A 53 -12.63 -3.38 -14.54
CA PHE A 53 -12.85 -2.50 -15.69
C PHE A 53 -13.38 -1.11 -15.30
N GLU A 54 -13.85 -0.93 -14.06
CA GLU A 54 -14.32 0.34 -13.49
C GLU A 54 -13.21 0.98 -12.63
N LEU A 55 -12.50 0.14 -11.87
CA LEU A 55 -11.41 0.49 -10.97
C LEU A 55 -10.18 -0.34 -11.38
N THR A 56 -9.36 0.24 -12.24
CA THR A 56 -8.22 -0.47 -12.85
C THR A 56 -6.99 -0.53 -11.94
N HIS A 57 -6.96 0.24 -10.85
CA HIS A 57 -5.84 0.30 -9.93
C HIS A 57 -6.06 -0.55 -8.67
N SER A 58 -4.98 -1.12 -8.13
CA SER A 58 -4.97 -1.93 -6.91
C SER A 58 -5.27 -1.13 -5.63
N ALA A 59 -5.12 0.20 -5.69
CA ALA A 59 -5.20 1.13 -4.56
C ALA A 59 -4.25 0.80 -3.39
N ASP A 60 -3.19 0.02 -3.65
CA ASP A 60 -2.30 -0.55 -2.63
C ASP A 60 -3.05 -1.30 -1.52
N LEU A 61 -4.25 -1.83 -1.80
CA LEU A 61 -5.18 -2.23 -0.74
C LEU A 61 -4.58 -3.33 0.15
N LEU A 62 -3.91 -4.31 -0.45
CA LEU A 62 -3.25 -5.38 0.30
C LEU A 62 -2.09 -4.87 1.17
N MET A 63 -1.30 -3.92 0.65
CA MET A 63 -0.24 -3.25 1.41
C MET A 63 -0.85 -2.50 2.59
N ARG A 64 -1.86 -1.65 2.34
CA ARG A 64 -2.54 -0.86 3.37
C ARG A 64 -3.16 -1.71 4.47
N MET A 65 -3.66 -2.91 4.13
CA MET A 65 -4.14 -3.88 5.13
C MET A 65 -3.02 -4.35 6.06
N GLN A 66 -1.82 -4.66 5.53
CA GLN A 66 -0.66 -5.07 6.35
C GLN A 66 -0.15 -3.91 7.21
N PHE A 67 -0.05 -2.70 6.65
CA PHE A 67 0.41 -1.52 7.38
C PHE A 67 -0.56 -1.04 8.46
N ALA A 68 -1.86 -1.25 8.27
CA ALA A 68 -2.85 -0.94 9.31
C ALA A 68 -2.64 -1.75 10.60
N GLU A 69 -2.06 -2.95 10.48
CA GLU A 69 -1.72 -3.81 11.62
C GLU A 69 -0.38 -3.41 12.26
N THR A 70 0.63 -3.10 11.45
CA THR A 70 1.98 -2.78 11.96
C THR A 70 2.08 -1.37 12.53
N ASN A 71 1.36 -0.42 11.93
CA ASN A 71 1.42 1.01 12.27
C ASN A 71 0.02 1.54 12.64
N PRO A 72 -0.58 1.07 13.75
CA PRO A 72 -1.88 1.55 14.18
C PRO A 72 -1.79 3.04 14.56
N VAL A 73 -2.74 3.85 14.09
CA VAL A 73 -2.86 5.25 14.51
C VAL A 73 -4.26 5.51 15.05
N THR A 74 -4.31 6.11 16.24
CA THR A 74 -5.55 6.67 16.77
C THR A 74 -5.73 8.06 16.16
N MET A 75 -6.64 8.19 15.19
CA MET A 75 -7.00 9.51 14.65
C MET A 75 -8.06 10.16 15.55
N ASP A 76 -7.62 10.98 16.51
CA ASP A 76 -8.49 11.78 17.39
C ASP A 76 -8.82 13.17 16.79
N LEU A 77 -8.54 13.37 15.51
CA LEU A 77 -8.80 14.63 14.83
C LEU A 77 -10.13 14.53 14.06
N GLN A 78 -11.07 15.42 14.40
CA GLN A 78 -12.37 15.50 13.74
C GLN A 78 -12.22 15.82 12.25
N ALA A 79 -13.02 15.15 11.43
CA ALA A 79 -13.08 15.41 10.00
C ALA A 79 -13.86 16.69 9.73
N THR A 80 -13.17 17.73 9.28
CA THR A 80 -13.82 18.94 8.76
C THR A 80 -14.20 18.69 7.30
N LYS A 81 -15.50 18.61 7.01
CA LYS A 81 -16.02 18.63 5.63
C LYS A 81 -16.66 19.99 5.41
N LEU A 82 -16.07 20.78 4.53
CA LEU A 82 -16.64 22.07 4.14
C LEU A 82 -17.72 21.86 3.07
N GLY A 83 -18.82 22.61 3.16
CA GLY A 83 -19.82 22.69 2.09
C GLY A 83 -19.31 23.47 0.87
N GLU A 84 -20.03 23.40 -0.26
CA GLU A 84 -19.64 24.09 -1.53
C GLU A 84 -19.49 25.62 -1.39
N HIS A 85 -20.13 26.24 -0.39
CA HIS A 85 -20.15 27.69 -0.18
C HIS A 85 -19.62 28.10 1.20
N GLU A 86 -18.95 27.19 1.92
CA GLU A 86 -18.30 27.53 3.18
C GLU A 86 -16.89 28.08 2.93
N ASP A 87 -16.52 29.12 3.68
CA ASP A 87 -15.19 29.69 3.60
C ASP A 87 -14.13 28.71 4.11
N VAL A 88 -13.02 28.61 3.38
CA VAL A 88 -11.86 27.82 3.80
C VAL A 88 -11.11 28.57 4.89
N THR A 89 -11.27 28.13 6.13
CA THR A 89 -10.56 28.70 7.29
C THR A 89 -9.19 28.07 7.48
N GLU A 90 -8.27 28.81 8.11
CA GLU A 90 -6.94 28.29 8.48
C GLU A 90 -7.03 27.04 9.36
N ASP A 91 -7.97 27.03 10.32
CA ASP A 91 -8.21 25.87 11.20
C ASP A 91 -8.71 24.64 10.43
N ALA A 92 -9.59 24.84 9.42
CA ALA A 92 -10.06 23.76 8.57
C ALA A 92 -8.91 23.15 7.74
N VAL A 93 -8.01 24.00 7.23
CA VAL A 93 -6.81 23.56 6.51
C VAL A 93 -5.86 22.83 7.45
N LEU A 94 -5.55 23.40 8.61
CA LEU A 94 -4.58 22.83 9.56
C LEU A 94 -5.06 21.48 10.12
N SER A 95 -6.35 21.38 10.47
CA SER A 95 -6.96 20.13 10.94
C SER A 95 -6.93 19.05 9.85
N THR A 96 -7.29 19.40 8.62
CA THR A 96 -7.25 18.48 7.48
C THR A 96 -5.82 18.03 7.17
N LEU A 97 -4.85 18.96 7.17
CA LEU A 97 -3.44 18.65 6.91
C LEU A 97 -2.87 17.70 7.97
N LYS A 98 -3.10 17.98 9.26
CA LYS A 98 -2.67 17.11 10.36
C LYS A 98 -3.25 15.69 10.20
N ARG A 99 -4.55 15.57 9.87
CA ARG A 99 -5.20 14.28 9.61
C ARG A 99 -4.57 13.54 8.44
N SER A 100 -4.37 14.23 7.33
CA SER A 100 -3.78 13.65 6.12
C SER A 100 -2.35 13.18 6.37
N ILE A 101 -1.51 13.99 7.03
CA ILE A 101 -0.14 13.61 7.39
C ILE A 101 -0.17 12.41 8.32
N SER A 102 -0.95 12.44 9.41
CA SER A 102 -1.06 11.31 10.33
C SER A 102 -1.47 10.02 9.62
N ARG A 103 -2.38 10.10 8.63
CA ARG A 103 -2.80 8.95 7.84
C ARG A 103 -1.73 8.45 6.88
N VAL A 104 -1.00 9.34 6.21
CA VAL A 104 0.08 8.95 5.29
C VAL A 104 1.29 8.41 6.06
N SER A 105 1.57 8.94 7.25
CA SER A 105 2.66 8.46 8.11
C SER A 105 2.50 6.99 8.51
N THR A 106 1.28 6.45 8.61
CA THR A 106 1.10 5.01 8.91
C THR A 106 1.56 4.10 7.78
N LEU A 107 1.77 4.63 6.58
CA LEU A 107 2.24 3.87 5.44
C LEU A 107 3.78 3.86 5.33
N GLN A 108 4.49 4.52 6.24
CA GLN A 108 5.95 4.49 6.26
C GLN A 108 6.45 3.10 6.70
N ALA A 109 7.35 2.52 5.91
CA ALA A 109 8.01 1.28 6.25
C ALA A 109 9.11 1.48 7.31
N HIS A 110 9.56 0.36 7.87
CA HIS A 110 10.50 0.37 9.01
C HIS A 110 11.89 0.91 8.67
N ASP A 111 12.28 0.89 7.39
CA ASP A 111 13.50 1.51 6.85
C ASP A 111 13.29 3.00 6.48
N GLY A 112 12.10 3.55 6.74
CA GLY A 112 11.78 4.96 6.57
C GLY A 112 11.24 5.35 5.19
N HIS A 113 11.17 4.43 4.22
CA HIS A 113 10.61 4.73 2.90
C HIS A 113 9.08 4.56 2.87
N TRP A 114 8.43 5.01 1.80
CA TRP A 114 7.00 4.78 1.54
C TRP A 114 6.82 3.82 0.36
N PRO A 115 6.45 2.55 0.61
CA PRO A 115 6.17 1.61 -0.46
C PRO A 115 4.91 2.01 -1.23
N GLY A 116 4.84 1.60 -2.48
CA GLY A 116 3.68 1.87 -3.33
C GLY A 116 3.75 1.18 -4.69
N ASP A 117 2.58 0.85 -5.22
CA ASP A 117 2.41 0.33 -6.57
C ASP A 117 2.82 1.41 -7.59
N TYR A 118 3.89 1.13 -8.33
CA TYR A 118 4.39 1.94 -9.43
C TYR A 118 4.17 1.24 -10.79
N GLY A 119 3.01 0.61 -10.94
CA GLY A 119 2.53 0.09 -12.20
C GLY A 119 2.01 1.18 -13.16
N GLY A 120 1.32 0.74 -14.22
CA GLY A 120 0.69 1.63 -15.20
C GLY A 120 0.94 1.20 -16.64
N PRO A 121 2.20 1.01 -17.07
CA PRO A 121 2.49 0.57 -18.43
C PRO A 121 2.02 -0.88 -18.69
N MET A 122 1.04 -1.04 -19.58
CA MET A 122 0.46 -2.35 -19.91
C MET A 122 1.30 -3.22 -20.86
N PHE A 123 2.50 -2.75 -21.26
CA PHE A 123 3.38 -3.46 -22.20
C PHE A 123 4.59 -4.13 -21.52
N LEU A 124 4.82 -3.92 -20.22
CA LEU A 124 5.93 -4.54 -19.49
C LEU A 124 5.66 -6.03 -19.20
N MET A 125 4.43 -6.35 -18.76
CA MET A 125 4.06 -7.71 -18.38
C MET A 125 4.07 -8.72 -19.54
N PRO A 126 3.57 -8.41 -20.76
CA PRO A 126 3.62 -9.35 -21.87
C PRO A 126 5.04 -9.81 -22.21
N GLY A 127 6.02 -8.90 -22.23
CA GLY A 127 7.42 -9.24 -22.50
C GLY A 127 8.01 -10.17 -21.44
N LEU A 128 7.72 -9.90 -20.16
CA LEU A 128 8.16 -10.75 -19.05
C LEU A 128 7.57 -12.17 -19.12
N VAL A 129 6.28 -12.30 -19.41
CA VAL A 129 5.61 -13.60 -19.55
C VAL A 129 6.21 -14.42 -20.69
N LEU A 130 6.45 -13.80 -21.85
CA LEU A 130 7.05 -14.48 -23.00
C LEU A 130 8.50 -14.94 -22.74
N ALA A 131 9.29 -14.17 -21.98
CA ALA A 131 10.67 -14.52 -21.67
C ALA A 131 10.80 -15.66 -20.64
N LEU A 132 9.76 -15.89 -19.83
CA LEU A 132 9.73 -16.90 -18.76
C LEU A 132 8.88 -18.14 -19.09
N ALA A 133 8.21 -18.15 -20.24
CA ALA A 133 7.44 -19.29 -20.75
C ALA A 133 8.34 -20.32 -21.45
#